data_AF-A0A2E6PXC1-F1
#
_entry.id   AF-A0A2E6PXC1-F1
#
_cell.length_a   1.000
_cell.length_b   1.000
_cell.length_c   1.000
_cell.angle_alpha   90.00
_cell.angle_beta   90.00
_cell.angle_gamma   90.00
#
_symmetry.space_group_name_H-M   'P 1'
#
loop_
_entity.id
_entity.type
_entity.pdbx_description
1 polymer ?
#
loop_
_entity_poly.entity_id
_entity_poly.type
_entity_poly.pdbx_seq_one_letter_code
_entity_poly.pdbx_strand_id
1 'polypeptide(L)'
;MNANLLYGIFFFTLAHIGAFIQLNGQFKWDFFKNNEWIIAAFGFILSFFYIWGTKHTVAGMDGLLWPTRFIGFGIGIIIYAIMVSYYFGEGFTTKTIISILLSFVLICIQAFWKTN
;
A
#
# COMPACT_ATOMS: atom_id res chain seq x y z
N MET A 1 -14.94 -14.73 3.22
CA MET A 1 -13.64 -14.18 2.82
C MET A 1 -12.58 -15.23 3.11
N ASN A 2 -11.80 -15.67 2.11
CA ASN A 2 -10.72 -16.64 2.31
C ASN A 2 -9.75 -16.10 3.39
N ALA A 3 -9.40 -16.89 4.40
CA ALA A 3 -8.51 -16.46 5.49
C ALA A 3 -7.18 -15.90 4.93
N ASN A 4 -6.72 -16.43 3.80
CA ASN A 4 -5.58 -15.92 3.06
C ASN A 4 -5.74 -14.45 2.64
N LEU A 5 -6.91 -14.04 2.16
CA LEU A 5 -7.12 -12.65 1.75
C LEU A 5 -7.03 -11.69 2.95
N LEU A 6 -7.55 -12.09 4.12
CA LEU A 6 -7.44 -11.29 5.34
C LEU A 6 -5.98 -11.12 5.79
N TYR A 7 -5.21 -12.20 5.79
CA TYR A 7 -3.77 -12.13 6.09
C TYR A 7 -3.00 -11.28 5.07
N GLY A 8 -3.35 -11.40 3.79
CA GLY A 8 -2.77 -10.59 2.72
C GLY A 8 -3.01 -9.11 2.92
N ILE A 9 -4.27 -8.72 3.21
CA ILE A 9 -4.65 -7.34 3.53
C ILE A 9 -3.90 -6.85 4.76
N PHE A 10 -3.83 -7.65 5.83
CA PHE A 10 -3.13 -7.31 7.06
C PHE A 10 -1.65 -7.01 6.81
N PHE A 11 -0.93 -7.92 6.14
CA PHE A 11 0.49 -7.74 5.84
C PHE A 11 0.74 -6.55 4.89
N PHE A 12 -0.08 -6.37 3.86
CA PHE A 12 0.05 -5.18 3.01
C PHE A 12 -0.26 -3.89 3.76
N THR A 13 -1.16 -3.89 4.73
CA THR A 13 -1.45 -2.72 5.55
C THR A 13 -0.20 -2.33 6.36
N LEU A 14 0.41 -3.30 7.05
CA LEU A 14 1.66 -3.07 7.79
C LEU A 14 2.79 -2.61 6.86
N ALA A 15 2.92 -3.25 5.70
CA ALA A 15 3.95 -2.92 4.72
C ALA A 15 3.83 -1.47 4.24
N HIS A 16 2.63 -1.01 3.88
CA HIS A 16 2.42 0.36 3.38
C HIS A 16 2.53 1.41 4.48
N ILE A 17 2.08 1.14 5.71
CA ILE A 17 2.30 2.06 6.85
C ILE A 17 3.80 2.22 7.08
N GLY A 18 4.53 1.11 7.15
CA GLY A 18 5.97 1.13 7.37
C GLY A 18 6.73 1.80 6.22
N ALA A 19 6.38 1.49 4.97
CA ALA A 19 6.97 2.14 3.80
C ALA A 19 6.68 3.64 3.76
N PHE A 20 5.47 4.07 4.14
CA PHE A 20 5.16 5.48 4.24
C PHE A 20 6.08 6.19 5.24
N ILE A 21 6.20 5.63 6.45
CA ILE A 21 7.06 6.19 7.51
C ILE A 21 8.52 6.19 7.06
N GLN A 22 9.00 5.09 6.47
CA GLN A 22 10.36 4.96 5.97
C GLN A 22 10.70 6.03 4.92
N LEU A 23 9.82 6.21 3.92
CA LEU A 23 10.10 7.06 2.77
C LEU A 23 9.83 8.55 3.06
N ASN A 24 8.74 8.86 3.77
CA ASN A 24 8.30 10.24 4.00
C ASN A 24 8.74 10.79 5.36
N GLY A 25 9.22 9.94 6.28
CA GLY A 25 9.61 10.36 7.62
C GLY A 25 10.69 11.43 7.63
N GLN A 26 11.56 11.48 6.61
CA GLN A 26 12.57 12.52 6.41
C GLN A 26 11.99 13.94 6.38
N PHE A 27 10.74 14.11 5.94
CA PHE A 27 10.07 15.41 5.85
C PHE A 27 9.42 15.83 7.17
N LYS A 28 9.40 14.96 8.19
CA LYS A 28 8.74 15.20 9.48
C LYS A 28 9.67 15.11 10.68
N TRP A 29 10.64 14.20 10.67
CA TRP A 29 11.49 13.90 11.81
C TRP A 29 12.97 14.01 11.45
N ASP A 30 13.71 14.84 12.20
CA ASP A 30 15.15 15.06 11.98
C ASP A 30 15.97 13.77 12.09
N PHE A 31 15.53 12.82 12.93
CA PHE A 31 16.18 11.51 13.02
C PHE A 31 16.18 10.78 11.67
N PHE A 32 15.05 10.78 10.97
CA PHE A 32 14.92 10.09 9.68
C PHE A 32 15.79 10.77 8.62
N LYS A 33 15.84 12.09 8.64
CA LYS A 33 16.67 12.91 7.74
C LYS A 33 18.17 12.67 7.97
N ASN A 34 18.60 12.54 9.22
CA ASN A 34 20.03 12.43 9.55
C ASN A 34 20.56 10.98 9.55
N ASN A 35 19.68 9.96 9.50
CA ASN A 35 20.04 8.55 9.62
C ASN A 35 19.51 7.69 8.45
N GLU A 36 19.59 8.22 7.22
CA GLU A 36 19.01 7.59 6.02
C GLU A 36 19.40 6.12 5.84
N TRP A 37 20.66 5.76 6.09
CA TRP A 37 21.14 4.36 5.97
C TRP A 37 20.46 3.40 6.93
N ILE A 38 20.21 3.83 8.16
CA ILE A 38 19.50 3.03 9.17
C ILE A 38 18.04 2.86 8.76
N ILE A 39 17.41 3.94 8.29
CA ILE A 39 16.03 3.91 7.79
C ILE A 39 15.93 3.03 6.53
N ALA A 40 16.90 3.10 5.63
CA ALA A 40 16.97 2.25 4.44
C ALA A 40 17.13 0.77 4.81
N ALA A 41 17.95 0.44 5.82
CA ALA A 41 18.11 -0.93 6.32
C ALA A 41 16.81 -1.52 6.87
N PHE A 42 15.94 -0.70 7.45
CA PHE A 42 14.60 -1.13 7.88
C PHE A 42 13.74 -1.64 6.72
N GLY A 43 14.04 -1.20 5.49
CA GLY A 43 13.44 -1.72 4.25
C GLY A 43 13.59 -3.23 4.08
N PHE A 44 14.66 -3.83 4.64
CA PHE A 44 14.82 -5.29 4.65
C PHE A 44 13.70 -5.98 5.43
N ILE A 45 13.35 -5.47 6.62
CA ILE A 45 12.26 -6.01 7.43
C ILE A 45 10.92 -5.79 6.70
N LEU A 46 10.72 -4.61 6.11
CA LEU A 46 9.51 -4.29 5.37
C LEU A 46 9.29 -5.18 4.14
N SER A 47 10.38 -5.64 3.50
CA SER A 47 10.29 -6.55 2.37
C SER A 47 9.56 -7.85 2.72
N PHE A 48 9.71 -8.38 3.95
CA PHE A 48 9.01 -9.58 4.38
C PHE A 48 7.49 -9.38 4.44
N PHE A 49 7.02 -8.21 4.90
CA PHE A 49 5.60 -7.90 4.89
C PHE A 49 5.03 -7.82 3.48
N TYR A 50 5.78 -7.24 2.52
CA TYR A 50 5.37 -7.27 1.11
C TYR A 50 5.38 -8.69 0.52
N ILE A 51 6.37 -9.52 0.87
CA ILE A 51 6.48 -10.92 0.43
C ILE A 51 5.29 -11.73 0.95
N TRP A 52 5.00 -11.65 2.25
CA TRP A 52 3.88 -12.39 2.85
C TRP A 52 2.52 -11.85 2.40
N GLY A 53 2.37 -10.52 2.29
CA GLY A 53 1.18 -9.90 1.71
C GLY A 53 0.89 -10.45 0.33
N THR A 54 1.89 -10.43 -0.56
CA THR A 54 1.78 -10.98 -1.92
C THR A 54 1.44 -12.47 -1.92
N LYS A 55 2.14 -13.27 -1.10
CA LYS A 55 1.89 -14.73 -1.00
C LYS A 55 0.44 -15.02 -0.65
N HIS A 56 -0.09 -14.32 0.35
CA HIS A 56 -1.44 -14.56 0.87
C HIS A 56 -2.53 -14.02 -0.05
N THR A 57 -2.34 -12.86 -0.69
CA THR A 57 -3.33 -12.37 -1.67
C THR A 57 -3.34 -13.21 -2.95
N VAL A 58 -2.20 -13.72 -3.41
CA VAL A 58 -2.16 -14.64 -4.57
C VAL A 58 -2.93 -15.93 -4.24
N ALA A 59 -2.71 -16.51 -3.06
CA ALA A 59 -3.49 -17.67 -2.60
C ALA A 59 -4.98 -17.35 -2.42
N GLY A 60 -5.33 -16.11 -2.07
CA GLY A 60 -6.70 -15.64 -1.94
C GLY A 60 -7.40 -15.35 -3.27
N MET A 61 -6.64 -15.17 -4.36
CA MET A 61 -7.11 -14.85 -5.71
C MET A 61 -6.83 -15.99 -6.69
N ASP A 62 -6.95 -17.24 -6.23
CA ASP A 62 -6.83 -18.46 -7.05
C ASP A 62 -5.51 -18.56 -7.85
N GLY A 63 -4.41 -18.04 -7.30
CA GLY A 63 -3.10 -18.05 -7.95
C GLY A 63 -2.88 -16.88 -8.92
N LEU A 64 -3.85 -15.97 -9.09
CA LEU A 64 -3.74 -14.85 -10.00
C LEU A 64 -2.88 -13.71 -9.43
N LEU A 65 -1.85 -13.34 -10.19
CA LEU A 65 -0.89 -12.29 -9.82
C LEU A 65 -1.42 -10.88 -10.03
N TRP A 66 -2.17 -10.64 -11.11
CA TRP A 66 -2.67 -9.30 -11.45
C TRP A 66 -3.65 -8.74 -10.43
N PRO A 67 -4.72 -9.45 -10.05
CA PRO A 67 -5.68 -8.94 -9.05
C PRO A 67 -5.01 -8.63 -7.72
N THR A 68 -4.00 -9.42 -7.33
CA THR A 68 -3.16 -9.16 -6.15
C THR A 68 -2.49 -7.79 -6.20
N ARG A 69 -1.94 -7.36 -7.35
CA ARG A 69 -1.29 -6.04 -7.48
C ARG A 69 -2.26 -4.90 -7.27
N PHE A 70 -3.49 -5.03 -7.76
CA PHE A 70 -4.54 -4.03 -7.56
C PHE A 70 -5.05 -3.98 -6.13
N ILE A 71 -5.09 -5.12 -5.42
CA ILE A 71 -5.36 -5.14 -3.97
C ILE A 71 -4.27 -4.36 -3.22
N GLY A 72 -2.99 -4.66 -3.51
CA GLY A 72 -1.87 -3.93 -2.91
C GLY A 72 -1.92 -2.43 -3.20
N PHE A 73 -2.19 -2.05 -4.45
CA PHE A 73 -2.37 -0.66 -4.87
C PHE A 73 -3.50 0.06 -4.13
N GLY A 74 -4.67 -0.58 -4.03
CA GLY A 74 -5.82 0.01 -3.32
C GLY A 74 -5.53 0.24 -1.83
N ILE A 75 -4.93 -0.75 -1.16
CA ILE A 75 -4.50 -0.63 0.24
C ILE A 75 -3.49 0.50 0.38
N GLY A 76 -2.50 0.55 -0.50
CA GLY A 76 -1.46 1.58 -0.50
C GLY A 76 -2.01 2.99 -0.66
N ILE A 77 -2.91 3.21 -1.63
CA ILE A 77 -3.53 4.52 -1.83
C ILE A 77 -4.32 4.97 -0.62
N ILE A 78 -5.13 4.09 -0.02
CA ILE A 78 -5.93 4.46 1.16
C ILE A 78 -5.01 4.85 2.32
N ILE A 79 -3.95 4.08 2.56
CA ILE A 79 -3.00 4.37 3.64
C ILE A 79 -2.26 5.68 3.37
N TYR A 80 -1.74 5.87 2.16
CA TYR A 80 -1.02 7.10 1.81
C TYR A 80 -1.95 8.32 1.89
N ALA A 81 -3.17 8.23 1.39
CA ALA A 81 -4.18 9.27 1.50
C ALA A 81 -4.41 9.71 2.96
N ILE A 82 -4.60 8.74 3.87
CA ILE A 82 -4.80 9.02 5.30
C ILE A 82 -3.53 9.61 5.93
N MET A 83 -2.37 9.02 5.69
CA MET A 83 -1.13 9.40 6.35
C MET A 83 -0.58 10.73 5.86
N VAL A 84 -0.71 11.04 4.56
CA VAL A 84 -0.38 12.36 4.02
C VAL A 84 -1.22 13.43 4.69
N SER A 85 -2.54 13.21 4.74
CA SER A 85 -3.45 14.15 5.39
C SER A 85 -3.16 14.32 6.88
N TYR A 86 -2.88 13.23 7.59
CA TYR A 86 -2.60 13.25 9.03
C TYR A 86 -1.25 13.90 9.39
N TYR A 87 -0.15 13.51 8.74
CA TYR A 87 1.20 13.98 9.12
C TYR A 87 1.60 15.33 8.52
N PHE A 88 1.12 15.62 7.31
CA PHE A 88 1.50 16.82 6.56
C PHE A 88 0.38 17.85 6.44
N GLY A 89 -0.84 17.53 6.90
CA GLY A 89 -1.97 18.45 6.84
C GLY A 89 -2.44 18.74 5.41
N GLU A 90 -1.94 17.97 4.44
CA GLU A 90 -2.35 18.09 3.05
C GLU A 90 -3.75 17.51 2.88
N GLY A 91 -4.73 18.39 2.76
CA GLY A 91 -6.11 18.00 2.47
C GLY A 91 -6.26 17.38 1.07
N PHE A 92 -7.38 16.70 0.86
CA PHE A 92 -7.72 16.14 -0.45
C PHE A 92 -8.05 17.27 -1.44
N THR A 93 -7.07 17.65 -2.26
CA THR A 93 -7.31 18.58 -3.36
C THR A 93 -8.22 17.92 -4.41
N THR A 94 -8.88 18.73 -5.25
CA THR A 94 -9.67 18.22 -6.38
C THR A 94 -8.85 17.28 -7.27
N LYS A 95 -7.55 17.58 -7.47
CA LYS A 95 -6.63 16.70 -8.21
C LYS A 95 -6.49 15.34 -7.51
N THR A 96 -6.25 15.34 -6.20
CA THR A 96 -6.13 14.12 -5.39
C THR A 96 -7.41 13.28 -5.45
N ILE A 97 -8.59 13.91 -5.30
CA ILE A 97 -9.88 13.22 -5.34
C ILE A 97 -10.11 12.57 -6.71
N ILE A 98 -9.84 13.28 -7.80
CA ILE A 98 -9.97 12.74 -9.16
C ILE A 98 -9.01 11.55 -9.35
N SER A 99 -7.76 11.65 -8.87
CA SER A 99 -6.80 10.54 -8.95
C SER A 99 -7.23 9.31 -8.15
N ILE A 100 -7.80 9.50 -6.96
CA ILE A 100 -8.35 8.40 -6.14
C ILE A 100 -9.55 7.77 -6.86
N LEU A 101 -10.42 8.57 -7.46
CA LEU A 101 -11.59 8.08 -8.19
C LEU A 101 -11.17 7.28 -9.44
N LEU A 102 -10.18 7.76 -10.21
CA LEU A 102 -9.61 7.00 -11.33
C LEU A 102 -8.96 5.69 -10.86
N SER A 103 -8.25 5.72 -9.73
CA SER A 103 -7.65 4.52 -9.13
C SER A 103 -8.73 3.51 -8.70
N PHE A 104 -9.85 3.98 -8.18
CA PHE A 104 -11.00 3.14 -7.86
C PHE A 104 -11.62 2.51 -9.11
N VAL A 105 -11.78 3.28 -10.19
CA VAL A 105 -12.24 2.74 -11.49
C VAL A 105 -11.30 1.65 -12.00
N LEU A 106 -9.98 1.83 -11.90
CA LEU A 106 -8.99 0.81 -12.27
C LEU A 106 -9.16 -0.48 -11.47
N ILE A 107 -9.41 -0.39 -10.15
CA ILE A 107 -9.69 -1.55 -9.30
C ILE A 107 -10.99 -2.24 -9.74
N CYS A 108 -12.05 -1.48 -10.03
CA CYS A 108 -13.32 -2.02 -10.52
C CYS A 108 -13.15 -2.77 -11.85
N ILE A 109 -12.38 -2.22 -12.79
CA ILE A 109 -12.06 -2.92 -14.05
C ILE A 109 -11.44 -4.28 -13.75
N GLN A 110 -10.47 -4.33 -12.84
CA GLN A 110 -9.74 -5.57 -12.53
C GLN A 110 -10.57 -6.57 -11.73
N ALA A 111 -11.51 -6.10 -10.92
CA ALA A 111 -12.41 -6.94 -10.14
C ALA A 111 -13.57 -7.52 -11.00
N PHE A 112 -14.10 -6.73 -11.94
CA PHE A 112 -15.35 -7.06 -12.65
C PHE A 112 -15.15 -7.44 -14.12
N TRP A 113 -14.10 -6.96 -14.79
CA TRP A 113 -13.82 -7.30 -16.18
C TRP A 113 -13.07 -8.63 -16.24
N LYS A 114 -13.81 -9.72 -16.47
CA LYS A 114 -13.23 -11.04 -16.74
C LYS A 114 -12.85 -11.14 -18.21
N THR A 115 -11.60 -11.49 -18.49
CA THR A 115 -11.18 -11.94 -19.81
C THR A 115 -11.53 -13.43 -19.91
N ASN A 116 -12.35 -13.80 -20.90
CA ASN A 116 -12.77 -15.18 -21.16
C ASN A 116 -11.59 -16.15 -21.28
#